data_AF-A0A1X7HBW2-F1
#
_entry.id   AF-A0A1X7HBW2-F1
#
_cell.length_a   1.000
_cell.length_b   1.000
_cell.length_c   1.000
_cell.angle_alpha   90.00
_cell.angle_beta   90.00
_cell.angle_gamma   90.00
#
_symmetry.space_group_name_H-M   'P 1'
#
loop_
_entity.id
_entity.type
_entity.pdbx_description
1 polymer ?
#
loop_
_entity_poly.entity_id
_entity_poly.type
_entity_poly.pdbx_seq_one_letter_code
_entity_poly.pdbx_strand_id
1 'polypeptide(L)' 'MVMYIIVITLALIGGVSTLLVGHSQENKKANPNYERKTRANVTKLTLIYVFSLIAFIVIWMIFK' A
#
# COMPACT_ATOMS: atom_id res chain seq x y z
N MET A 1 12.62 20.48 0.10
CA MET A 1 13.33 19.18 0.24
C MET A 1 13.18 18.59 1.63
N VAL A 2 13.55 19.28 2.71
CA VAL A 2 13.39 18.80 4.10
C VAL A 2 11.96 18.34 4.43
N MET A 3 10.94 19.12 4.05
CA MET A 3 9.53 18.74 4.25
C MET A 3 9.14 17.43 3.55
N TYR A 4 9.63 17.21 2.32
CA TYR A 4 9.35 15.96 1.60
C TYR A 4 9.95 14.76 2.32
N ILE A 5 11.18 14.90 2.84
CA ILE A 5 11.84 13.84 3.62
C ILE A 5 10.99 13.51 4.85
N ILE A 6 10.56 14.51 5.62
CA ILE A 6 9.73 14.30 6.81
C ILE A 6 8.43 13.57 6.47
N VAL A 7 7.70 14.04 5.45
CA VAL A 7 6.42 13.43 5.03
C VAL A 7 6.62 11.98 4.59
N ILE A 8 7.65 11.70 3.78
CA ILE A 8 7.95 10.35 3.32
C ILE A 8 8.31 9.45 4.50
N THR A 9 9.16 9.92 5.42
CA THR A 9 9.55 9.14 6.62
C THR A 9 8.34 8.82 7.48
N LEU A 10 7.46 9.79 7.76
CA LEU A 10 6.24 9.55 8.53
C LEU A 10 5.30 8.56 7.83
N ALA A 11 5.13 8.68 6.51
CA ALA A 11 4.33 7.75 5.73
C ALA A 11 4.90 6.32 5.78
N LEU A 12 6.22 6.16 5.70
CA LEU A 12 6.88 4.86 5.83
C LEU A 12 6.69 4.26 7.22
N ILE A 13 6.90 5.04 8.28
CA ILE A 13 6.70 4.58 9.67
C ILE A 13 5.24 4.14 9.89
N GLY A 14 4.28 4.95 9.46
CA GLY A 14 2.85 4.63 9.58
C GLY A 14 2.46 3.40 8.78
N GLY A 15 2.97 3.28 7.54
CA GLY A 15 2.74 2.13 6.68
C GLY A 15 3.28 0.84 7.28
N VAL A 16 4.55 0.83 7.71
CA VAL A 16 5.18 -0.34 8.34
C VAL A 16 4.46 -0.72 9.64
N SER A 17 4.13 0.26 10.50
CA SER A 17 3.41 -0.01 11.75
C SER A 17 2.04 -0.64 11.50
N THR A 18 1.32 -0.17 10.48
CA THR A 18 0.02 -0.73 10.08
C THR A 18 0.15 -2.18 9.62
N LEU A 19 1.19 -2.51 8.84
CA LEU A 19 1.46 -3.88 8.41
C LEU A 19 1.82 -4.79 9.58
N LEU A 20 2.65 -4.33 10.51
CA LEU A 20 3.05 -5.09 11.70
C LEU A 20 1.85 -5.43 12.59
N VAL A 21 0.95 -4.47 12.83
CA VAL A 21 -0.27 -4.70 13.60
C VAL A 21 -1.21 -5.65 12.86
N GLY A 22 -1.41 -5.46 11.55
CA GLY A 22 -2.25 -6.32 10.72
C GLY A 22 -1.75 -7.78 10.67
N HIS A 23 -0.44 -8.01 10.74
CA HIS A 23 0.17 -9.34 10.77
C HIS A 23 0.41 -9.90 12.18
N SER A 24 0.02 -9.17 13.24
CA SER A 24 0.19 -9.62 14.62
C SER A 24 -0.55 -10.93 14.89
N GLN A 25 0.00 -11.75 15.81
CA GLN A 25 -0.59 -13.05 16.17
C GLN A 25 -2.00 -12.91 16.74
N GLU A 26 -2.28 -11.83 17.47
CA GLU A 26 -3.61 -11.54 18.01
C GLU A 26 -4.63 -11.29 16.89
N ASN A 27 -4.24 -10.58 15.83
CA ASN A 27 -5.11 -10.34 14.68
C ASN A 27 -5.37 -11.64 13.88
N LYS A 28 -4.38 -12.54 13.81
CA LYS A 28 -4.55 -13.88 13.20
C LYS A 28 -5.48 -14.78 14.00
N LYS A 29 -5.38 -14.76 15.34
CA LYS A 29 -6.27 -15.53 16.23
C LYS A 29 -7.73 -15.07 16.11
N ALA A 30 -7.96 -13.75 16.07
CA ALA A 30 -9.30 -13.18 15.94
C ALA A 30 -9.95 -13.48 14.58
N ASN A 31 -9.16 -13.61 13.52
CA ASN A 31 -9.66 -13.94 12.19
C ASN A 31 -8.69 -14.87 11.42
N PRO A 32 -8.89 -16.20 11.51
CA PRO A 32 -8.02 -17.19 10.86
C PRO A 32 -7.97 -17.05 9.33
N ASN A 33 -9.00 -16.44 8.73
CA ASN A 33 -9.09 -16.20 7.29
C ASN A 33 -8.55 -14.82 6.87
N TYR A 34 -8.02 -14.03 7.82
CA TYR A 34 -7.54 -12.68 7.58
C TYR A 34 -6.43 -12.66 6.53
N GLU A 35 -5.41 -13.51 6.68
CA GLU A 35 -4.27 -13.53 5.76
C GLU A 35 -4.68 -13.80 4.31
N ARG A 36 -5.62 -14.73 4.09
CA ARG A 36 -6.11 -15.07 2.75
C ARG A 36 -6.83 -13.88 2.10
N LYS A 37 -7.68 -13.18 2.85
CA LYS A 37 -8.42 -11.99 2.37
C LYS A 37 -7.49 -10.79 2.17
N THR A 38 -6.58 -10.56 3.11
CA THR A 38 -5.58 -9.49 3.04
C THR A 38 -4.68 -9.65 1.83
N ARG A 39 -4.20 -10.86 1.53
CA ARG A 39 -3.40 -11.11 0.33
C ARG A 39 -4.18 -10.80 -0.96
N ALA A 40 -5.43 -11.24 -1.07
CA ALA A 40 -6.26 -10.95 -2.24
C ALA A 40 -6.53 -9.44 -2.39
N ASN A 41 -6.82 -8.76 -1.28
CA ASN A 41 -7.07 -7.32 -1.26
C ASN A 41 -5.83 -6.50 -1.60
N VAL A 42 -4.68 -6.86 -1.03
CA VAL A 42 -3.39 -6.21 -1.33
C VAL A 42 -3.03 -6.40 -2.79
N THR A 43 -3.16 -7.62 -3.34
CA THR A 43 -2.92 -7.85 -4.78
C THR A 43 -3.83 -7.00 -5.65
N LYS A 44 -5.14 -6.93 -5.34
CA LYS A 44 -6.09 -6.08 -6.09
C LYS A 44 -5.71 -4.60 -6.00
N LEU A 45 -5.34 -4.13 -4.81
CA LEU A 45 -4.93 -2.75 -4.58
C LEU A 45 -3.63 -2.41 -5.33
N THR A 46 -2.64 -3.30 -5.30
CA THR A 46 -1.40 -3.15 -6.07
C THR A 46 -1.68 -3.08 -7.56
N LEU A 47 -2.56 -3.92 -8.09
CA LEU A 47 -2.96 -3.85 -9.50
C LEU A 47 -3.58 -2.50 -9.84
N ILE A 48 -4.50 -2.00 -9.03
CA ILE A 48 -5.10 -0.67 -9.23
C ILE A 48 -4.02 0.41 -9.30
N TYR A 49 -3.09 0.45 -8.34
CA TYR A 49 -2.03 1.45 -8.35
C TYR A 49 -1.11 1.33 -9.57
N VAL A 50 -0.75 0.11 -9.98
CA VAL A 50 0.07 -0.13 -11.17
C VAL A 50 -0.66 0.35 -12.44
N PHE A 51 -1.93 0.00 -12.60
CA PHE A 51 -2.73 0.46 -13.75
C PHE A 51 -2.89 1.98 -13.77
N SER A 52 -3.16 2.61 -12.62
CA SER A 52 -3.26 4.07 -12.51
C SER A 52 -1.93 4.75 -12.87
N LEU A 53 -0.80 4.19 -12.43
CA LEU A 53 0.52 4.72 -12.77
C LEU A 53 0.81 4.61 -14.28
N ILE A 54 0.50 3.47 -14.88
CA ILE A 54 0.64 3.27 -16.33
C ILE A 54 -0.24 4.25 -17.09
N ALA A 55 -1.52 4.38 -16.70
CA ALA A 55 -2.45 5.31 -17.33
C ALA A 55 -1.95 6.76 -17.23
N PHE A 56 -1.44 7.17 -16.07
CA PHE A 56 -0.82 8.48 -15.88
C PHE A 56 0.36 8.69 -16.84
N ILE A 57 1.29 7.74 -16.95
CA ILE A 57 2.44 7.82 -17.85
C ILE A 57 1.99 7.94 -19.30
N VAL A 58 1.01 7.14 -19.73
CA VAL A 58 0.48 7.16 -21.10
C VAL A 58 -0.15 8.52 -21.42
N ILE A 59 -1.02 9.03 -20.54
CA ILE A 59 -1.64 10.36 -20.70
C ILE A 59 -0.55 11.42 -20.77
N TRP A 60 0.42 11.40 -19.85
CA TRP A 60 1.54 12.34 -19.84
C TRP A 60 2.34 12.29 -21.15
N MET A 61 2.59 11.12 -21.73
CA MET A 61 3.29 11.00 -23.01
C MET A 61 2.50 11.57 -24.20
N ILE A 62 1.17 11.50 -24.17
CA ILE A 62 0.30 12.02 -25.24
C ILE A 62 0.22 13.55 -25.21
N PHE A 63 0.15 14.13 -24.01
CA PHE A 63 -0.10 15.56 -23.81
C PHE A 63 1.15 16.39 -23.45
N LYS A 64 2.33 15.76 -23.43
CA LYS A 64 3.61 16.46 -23.24
C LYS A 64 4.08 17.14 -24.53
#